data_AF-A0A090TJY3-F1
#
_entry.id   AF-A0A090TJY3-F1
#
_cell.length_a   1.000
_cell.length_b   1.000
_cell.length_c   1.000
_cell.angle_alpha   90.00
_cell.angle_beta   90.00
_cell.angle_gamma   90.00
#
_symmetry.space_group_name_H-M   'P 1'
#
loop_
_entity.id
_entity.type
_entity.pdbx_description
1 polymer ?
#
loop_
_entity_poly.entity_id
_entity_poly.type
_entity_poly.pdbx_seq_one_letter_code
_entity_poly.pdbx_strand_id
1 'polypeptide(L)'
;MVVAMLGLLVLQCLSGMLLAGLFDGLEQYGVTIPDALYDAGEQVHLVLAQLLPWVIALHVAAIVGYKLIGKPLLLAMVTGKQWMAHPTSAPMLVSQMRAFLVLIGAILVTIAIVAPSMV
;
A
#
# COMPACT_ATOMS: atom_id res chain seq x y z
N MET A 1 6.33 1.10 6.55
CA MET A 1 6.18 2.57 6.62
C MET A 1 5.52 3.15 5.38
N VAL A 2 6.05 2.93 4.18
CA VAL A 2 5.46 3.51 2.94
C VAL A 2 3.99 3.14 2.74
N VAL A 3 3.61 1.87 2.92
CA VAL A 3 2.19 1.43 2.81
C VAL A 3 1.30 2.15 3.82
N ALA A 4 1.77 2.35 5.05
CA ALA A 4 1.02 3.09 6.07
C ALA A 4 0.89 4.57 5.71
N MET A 5 1.95 5.20 5.18
CA MET A 5 1.90 6.58 4.71
C MET A 5 0.96 6.76 3.52
N LEU A 6 0.96 5.82 2.57
CA LEU A 6 0.00 5.80 1.47
C LEU A 6 -1.43 5.64 1.98
N GLY A 7 -1.66 4.75 2.94
CA GLY A 7 -2.97 4.59 3.58
C GLY A 7 -3.45 5.86 4.27
N LEU A 8 -2.58 6.52 5.05
CA LEU A 8 -2.86 7.80 5.68
C LEU A 8 -3.14 8.90 4.64
N LEU A 9 -2.38 8.94 3.54
CA LEU A 9 -2.58 9.93 2.48
C LEU A 9 -3.93 9.70 1.77
N VAL A 10 -4.31 8.46 1.51
CA VAL A 10 -5.61 8.11 0.93
C VAL A 10 -6.74 8.57 1.86
N LEU A 11 -6.65 8.29 3.16
CA LEU A 11 -7.64 8.74 4.14
C LEU A 11 -7.72 10.28 4.23
N GLN A 12 -6.58 10.97 4.12
CA GLN A 12 -6.54 12.44 4.09
C GLN A 12 -7.24 12.99 2.84
N CYS A 13 -7.01 12.37 1.69
CA CYS A 13 -7.67 12.75 0.44
C CYS A 13 -9.18 12.47 0.49
N LEU A 14 -9.60 11.30 1.00
CA LEU A 14 -11.02 10.94 1.11
C LEU A 14 -11.77 11.89 2.04
N SER A 15 -11.23 12.18 3.22
CA SER A 15 -11.81 13.14 4.15
C SER A 15 -11.83 14.56 3.57
N GLY A 16 -10.79 14.98 2.84
CA GLY A 16 -10.75 16.28 2.18
C GLY A 16 -11.78 16.41 1.05
N MET A 17 -11.97 15.36 0.25
CA MET A 17 -13.02 15.32 -0.79
C MET A 17 -14.42 15.37 -0.20
N LEU A 18 -14.63 14.73 0.95
CA LEU A 18 -15.89 14.79 1.68
C LEU A 18 -16.18 16.21 2.18
N LEU A 19 -15.21 16.87 2.82
CA LEU A 19 -15.35 18.25 3.28
C LEU A 19 -15.48 19.28 2.14
N ALA A 20 -14.94 18.98 0.96
CA ALA A 20 -15.06 19.81 -0.23
C ALA A 20 -16.43 19.67 -0.94
N GLY A 21 -17.35 18.84 -0.42
CA GLY A 21 -18.68 18.65 -0.98
C GLY A 21 -18.72 17.82 -2.27
N LEU A 22 -17.67 17.04 -2.56
CA LEU A 22 -17.64 16.21 -3.78
C LEU A 22 -18.80 15.20 -3.82
N PHE A 23 -19.26 14.76 -2.65
CA PHE A 23 -20.31 13.77 -2.50
C PHE A 23 -21.72 14.36 -2.32
N ASP A 24 -21.87 15.68 -2.23
CA ASP A 24 -23.16 16.34 -2.00
C ASP A 24 -24.13 16.11 -3.19
N GLY A 25 -23.60 15.88 -4.40
CA GLY A 25 -24.39 15.51 -5.57
C GLY A 25 -25.07 14.13 -5.46
N LEU A 26 -24.67 13.29 -4.51
CA LEU A 26 -25.29 11.97 -4.28
C LEU A 26 -26.69 12.06 -3.66
N GLU A 27 -27.04 13.20 -3.05
CA GLU A 27 -28.39 13.45 -2.57
C GLU A 27 -29.42 13.36 -3.71
N GLN A 28 -29.03 13.75 -4.92
CA GLN A 28 -29.86 13.66 -6.13
C GLN A 28 -30.18 12.20 -6.52
N TYR A 29 -29.37 11.25 -6.05
CA TYR A 29 -29.53 9.82 -6.28
C TYR A 29 -30.09 9.09 -5.04
N GLY A 30 -30.55 9.82 -4.03
CA GLY A 30 -31.18 9.28 -2.82
C GLY A 30 -30.21 8.82 -1.75
N VAL A 31 -28.92 9.15 -1.86
CA VAL A 31 -27.91 8.88 -0.83
C VAL A 31 -27.59 10.17 -0.11
N THR A 32 -28.22 10.37 1.06
CA THR A 32 -27.93 11.50 1.93
C THR A 32 -26.78 11.16 2.87
N ILE A 33 -25.79 12.04 2.94
CA ILE A 33 -24.68 11.89 3.87
C ILE A 33 -25.08 12.53 5.20
N PRO A 34 -25.05 11.82 6.33
CA PRO A 34 -25.42 12.39 7.61
C PRO A 34 -24.37 13.41 8.08
N ASP A 35 -24.80 14.49 8.73
CA ASP A 35 -23.93 15.55 9.28
C ASP A 35 -22.83 14.99 10.19
N ALA A 36 -23.14 13.94 10.96
CA ALA A 36 -22.16 13.26 11.82
C ALA A 36 -20.95 12.69 11.04
N LEU A 37 -21.11 12.36 9.76
CA LEU A 37 -20.01 11.90 8.91
C LEU A 37 -19.13 13.06 8.46
N TYR A 38 -19.69 14.26 8.26
CA TYR A 38 -18.91 15.48 8.00
C TYR A 38 -18.10 15.89 9.22
N ASP A 39 -18.70 15.88 10.41
CA ASP A 39 -18.00 16.16 11.67
C ASP A 39 -16.85 15.18 11.92
N ALA A 40 -17.10 13.88 11.69
CA ALA A 40 -16.07 12.85 11.78
C ALA A 40 -14.97 13.04 10.71
N GLY A 41 -15.37 13.39 9.49
CA GLY A 41 -14.47 13.70 8.37
C GLY A 41 -13.54 14.86 8.70
N GLU A 42 -14.05 15.92 9.31
CA GLU A 42 -13.27 17.09 9.75
C GLU A 42 -12.22 16.70 10.79
N GLN A 43 -12.64 16.00 11.86
CA GLN A 43 -11.71 15.57 12.90
C GLN A 43 -10.62 14.66 12.36
N VAL A 44 -10.98 13.69 11.52
CA VAL A 44 -10.03 12.80 10.85
C VAL A 44 -9.06 13.61 9.98
N HIS A 45 -9.57 14.53 9.15
CA HIS A 45 -8.74 15.34 8.26
C HIS A 45 -7.73 16.21 9.02
N LEU A 46 -8.14 16.81 10.15
CA LEU A 46 -7.27 17.64 10.98
C LEU A 46 -6.20 16.81 11.69
N VAL A 47 -6.57 15.66 12.26
CA VAL A 47 -5.62 14.76 12.93
C VAL A 47 -4.58 14.25 11.93
N LEU A 48 -5.02 13.81 10.74
CA LEU A 48 -4.11 13.32 9.72
C LEU A 48 -3.24 14.45 9.14
N ALA A 49 -3.76 15.67 8.99
CA ALA A 49 -2.98 16.84 8.58
C ALA A 49 -1.82 17.14 9.53
N GLN A 50 -2.01 16.94 10.84
CA GLN A 50 -0.97 17.11 11.84
C GLN A 50 -0.02 15.90 11.91
N LEU A 51 -0.55 14.69 11.78
CA LEU A 51 0.21 13.44 11.91
C LEU A 51 1.12 13.17 10.70
N LEU A 52 0.64 13.42 9.47
CA LEU A 52 1.37 13.12 8.23
C LEU A 52 2.77 13.77 8.19
N PRO A 53 2.95 15.07 8.50
CA PRO A 53 4.27 15.69 8.57
C PRO A 53 5.24 14.97 9.52
N TRP A 54 4.77 14.52 10.68
CA TRP A 54 5.60 13.77 11.64
C TRP A 54 6.03 12.41 11.09
N VAL A 55 5.11 11.68 10.47
CA VAL A 55 5.42 10.38 9.87
C VAL A 55 6.38 10.55 8.69
N ILE A 56 6.23 11.61 7.89
CA ILE A 56 7.16 11.96 6.81
C ILE A 56 8.53 12.29 7.37
N ALA A 57 8.62 13.14 8.40
CA ALA A 57 9.87 13.48 9.04
C ALA A 57 10.60 12.24 9.58
N LEU A 58 9.88 11.32 10.24
CA LEU A 58 10.43 10.05 10.72
C LEU A 58 10.94 9.19 9.56
N HIS A 59 10.17 9.08 8.47
CA HIS A 59 10.57 8.32 7.29
C HIS A 59 11.86 8.88 6.67
N VAL A 60 11.93 10.20 6.48
CA VAL A 60 13.12 10.88 5.96
C VAL A 60 14.31 10.71 6.91
N ALA A 61 14.10 10.86 8.22
CA ALA A 61 15.14 10.65 9.23
C ALA A 61 15.71 9.22 9.17
N ALA A 62 14.86 8.21 9.00
CA ALA A 62 15.30 6.83 8.82
C ALA A 62 16.15 6.67 7.55
N ILE A 63 15.74 7.27 6.42
CA ILE A 63 16.50 7.22 5.17
C ILE A 63 17.87 7.91 5.32
N VAL A 64 17.92 9.08 5.95
CA VAL A 64 19.17 9.78 6.25
C VAL A 64 20.07 8.92 7.14
N GLY A 65 19.53 8.32 8.20
CA GLY A 65 20.25 7.38 9.05
C GLY A 65 20.86 6.21 8.27
N TYR A 66 20.08 5.58 7.38
CA TYR A 66 20.60 4.50 6.55
C TYR A 66 21.68 4.95 5.55
N LYS A 67 21.58 6.18 5.05
CA LYS A 67 22.62 6.77 4.20
C LYS A 67 23.92 7.03 4.97
N LEU A 68 23.84 7.50 6.22
CA LEU A 68 25.02 7.69 7.09
C LEU A 68 25.73 6.36 7.40
N ILE A 69 24.98 5.25 7.44
CA ILE A 69 25.50 3.89 7.61
C ILE A 69 26.05 3.31 6.27
N GLY A 70 26.09 4.11 5.19
CA GLY A 70 26.68 3.75 3.91
C GLY A 70 25.79 2.89 3.01
N LYS A 71 24.50 2.73 3.31
CA LYS A 71 23.59 1.97 2.46
C LYS A 71 23.01 2.86 1.34
N PRO A 72 23.10 2.47 0.05
CA PRO A 72 22.66 3.29 -1.09
C PRO A 72 21.12 3.24 -1.32
N LEU A 73 20.31 3.59 -0.31
CA LEU A 73 18.85 3.53 -0.43
C LEU A 73 18.25 4.68 -1.25
N LEU A 74 18.80 5.90 -1.11
CA LEU A 74 18.30 7.07 -1.85
C LEU A 74 18.50 6.92 -3.36
N LEU A 75 19.65 6.36 -3.75
CA LEU A 75 19.97 6.13 -5.17
C LEU A 75 18.99 5.13 -5.79
N ALA A 76 18.58 4.11 -5.04
CA ALA A 76 17.57 3.16 -5.49
C ALA A 76 16.20 3.82 -5.73
N MET A 77 15.81 4.80 -4.92
CA MET A 77 14.55 5.55 -5.10
C MET A 77 14.57 6.48 -6.30
N VAL A 78 15.71 7.12 -6.62
CA VAL A 78 15.81 8.06 -7.75
C VAL A 78 16.05 7.34 -9.07
N THR A 79 16.90 6.32 -9.08
CA THR A 79 17.29 5.62 -10.32
C THR A 79 16.48 4.36 -10.59
N GLY A 80 15.67 3.90 -9.64
CA GLY A 80 15.00 2.61 -9.69
C GLY A 80 15.95 1.40 -9.61
N LYS A 81 17.27 1.63 -9.59
CA LYS A 81 18.30 0.59 -9.59
C LYS A 81 18.92 0.48 -8.20
N GLN A 82 18.58 -0.58 -7.49
CA GLN A 82 19.22 -0.89 -6.23
C GLN A 82 20.61 -1.45 -6.49
N TRP A 83 21.65 -0.75 -6.05
CA TRP A 83 23.02 -1.25 -6.11
C TRP A 83 23.18 -2.35 -5.07
N MET A 84 23.10 -3.61 -5.52
CA MET A 84 23.31 -4.74 -4.64
C MET A 84 24.81 -4.96 -4.47
N ALA A 85 25.29 -4.85 -3.23
CA ALA A 85 26.70 -5.03 -2.87
C ALA A 85 27.20 -6.46 -3.14
N HIS A 86 26.29 -7.43 -3.29
CA HIS A 86 26.57 -8.77 -3.78
C HIS A 86 25.86 -9.00 -5.10
N PRO A 87 26.49 -9.66 -6.08
CA PRO A 87 25.78 -10.21 -7.21
C PRO A 87 24.78 -11.22 -6.65
N THR A 88 23.50 -10.86 -6.60
CA THR A 88 22.47 -11.88 -6.44
C THR A 88 22.61 -12.78 -7.63
N SER A 89 22.92 -14.05 -7.38
CA SER A 89 22.81 -15.12 -8.35
C SER A 89 21.56 -14.86 -9.18
N ALA A 90 21.70 -14.76 -10.50
CA ALA A 90 20.54 -14.66 -11.37
C ALA A 90 19.51 -15.71 -10.93
N PRO A 91 18.22 -15.38 -10.83
CA PRO A 91 17.21 -16.35 -10.43
C PRO A 91 17.42 -17.59 -11.28
N MET A 92 17.80 -18.68 -10.62
CA MET A 92 18.15 -19.91 -11.32
C MET A 92 16.84 -20.40 -11.94
N LEU A 93 16.70 -20.23 -13.26
CA LEU A 93 15.61 -20.85 -14.01
C LEU A 93 15.86 -22.35 -13.96
N VAL A 94 15.33 -22.98 -12.91
CA VAL A 94 15.30 -24.42 -12.78
C VAL A 94 14.43 -24.99 -13.91
N SER A 95 14.65 -26.25 -14.26
CA SER A 95 13.92 -26.96 -15.32
C SER A 95 12.42 -26.68 -15.32
N GLN A 96 11.88 -26.42 -16.52
CA GLN A 96 10.44 -26.21 -16.78
C GLN A 96 9.56 -27.35 -16.25
N MET A 97 10.12 -28.57 -16.15
CA MET A 97 9.43 -29.71 -15.56
C MET A 97 9.08 -29.51 -14.08
N ARG A 98 9.94 -28.84 -13.30
CA ARG A 98 9.65 -28.56 -11.90
C ARG A 98 8.53 -27.53 -11.76
N ALA A 99 8.52 -26.51 -12.63
CA ALA A 99 7.44 -25.53 -12.68
C ALA A 99 6.10 -26.19 -13.05
N PHE A 100 6.10 -27.12 -14.01
CA PHE A 100 4.91 -27.87 -14.41
C PHE A 100 4.35 -28.76 -13.29
N LEU A 101 5.22 -29.45 -12.54
CA LEU A 101 4.80 -30.25 -11.39
C LEU A 101 4.19 -29.39 -10.27
N VAL A 102 4.77 -28.22 -10.00
CA VAL A 102 4.22 -27.26 -9.03
C VAL A 102 2.84 -26.77 -9.49
N LEU A 103 2.65 -26.51 -10.78
CA LEU A 103 1.35 -26.11 -11.34
C LEU A 103 0.29 -27.19 -11.16
N ILE A 104 0.61 -28.45 -11.50
CA ILE A 104 -0.32 -29.58 -11.30
C ILE A 104 -0.68 -29.73 -9.83
N GLY A 105 0.31 -29.66 -8.93
CA GLY A 105 0.07 -29.74 -7.49
C GLY A 105 -0.85 -28.62 -7.00
N ALA A 106 -0.61 -27.38 -7.44
CA ALA A 106 -1.44 -26.24 -7.08
C ALA A 106 -2.89 -26.39 -7.57
N ILE A 107 -3.09 -26.89 -8.80
CA ILE A 107 -4.43 -27.15 -9.36
C ILE A 107 -5.14 -28.24 -8.55
N LEU A 108 -4.47 -29.35 -8.25
CA LEU A 108 -5.04 -30.44 -7.47
C LEU A 108 -5.46 -30.00 -6.07
N VAL A 109 -4.62 -29.22 -5.38
CA VAL A 109 -4.95 -28.65 -4.06
C VAL A 109 -6.15 -27.71 -4.17
N THR A 110 -6.19 -26.85 -5.19
CA THR A 110 -7.32 -25.94 -5.40
C THR A 110 -8.62 -26.71 -5.62
N ILE A 111 -8.60 -27.76 -6.45
CA ILE A 111 -9.77 -28.63 -6.68
C ILE A 111 -10.16 -29.34 -5.38
N ALA A 112 -9.20 -29.88 -4.62
CA ALA A 112 -9.46 -30.57 -3.37
C ALA A 112 -10.06 -29.67 -2.28
N ILE A 113 -9.80 -28.36 -2.32
CA ILE A 113 -10.41 -27.38 -1.40
C ILE A 113 -11.78 -26.94 -1.91
N VAL A 114 -11.88 -26.60 -3.19
CA VAL A 114 -13.10 -26.01 -3.77
C VAL A 114 -14.20 -27.06 -3.97
N ALA A 115 -13.89 -28.25 -4.48
CA ALA A 115 -14.88 -29.27 -4.78
C ALA A 115 -15.71 -29.74 -3.54
N PRO A 116 -15.13 -30.00 -2.36
CA PRO A 116 -15.93 -30.34 -1.18
C PRO A 116 -16.61 -29.12 -0.54
N SER A 117 -16.21 -27.89 -0.88
CA SER A 117 -16.90 -26.68 -0.39
C SER A 117 -18.16 -26.30 -1.19
N MET A 118 -18.39 -26.96 -2.33
CA MET A 118 -19.54 -26.74 -3.21
C MET A 118 -20.64 -27.82 -3.05
N VAL A 119 -20.50 -28.73 -2.09
CA VAL A 119 -21.48 -29.75 -1.69
C VAL A 119 -21.94 -29.44 -0.28
#